data_AF-A0A1D9G519-F1
#
_entry.id   AF-A0A1D9G519-F1
#
_cell.length_a   1.000
_cell.length_b   1.000
_cell.length_c   1.000
_cell.angle_alpha   90.00
_cell.angle_beta   90.00
_cell.angle_gamma   90.00
#
_symmetry.space_group_name_H-M   'P 1'
#
loop_
_entity.id
_entity.type
_entity.pdbx_description
1 polymer ?
#
loop_
_entity_poly.entity_id
_entity_poly.type
_entity_poly.pdbx_seq_one_letter_code
_entity_poly.pdbx_strand_id
1 'polypeptide(L)'
;MQRYPRDTQERQQALGKLVKQILRSRKICRPSKGQPLSGIYRDILEAVQKQLTHDIERNIDRYSPQFISEREWTSWRYLAFKKVIDNYRLEQLALEAQGQKTHTKERLYALT
;
A
#
# COMPACT_ATOMS: atom_id res chain seq x y z
N MET A 1 18.99 14.80 8.67
CA MET A 1 18.98 13.72 9.68
C MET A 1 17.61 13.63 10.33
N GLN A 2 17.24 12.43 10.79
CA GLN A 2 16.04 12.16 11.55
C GLN A 2 16.06 12.99 12.86
N ARG A 3 14.97 13.73 13.17
CA ARG A 3 14.96 14.81 14.19
C ARG A 3 14.40 14.42 15.55
N TYR A 4 13.80 13.23 15.69
CA TYR A 4 13.03 12.83 16.89
C TYR A 4 13.54 11.49 17.44
N PRO A 5 13.72 11.29 18.74
CA PRO A 5 14.09 9.97 19.28
C PRO A 5 13.14 8.85 18.81
N ARG A 6 13.63 7.60 18.77
CA ARG A 6 12.91 6.45 18.19
C ARG A 6 11.50 6.23 18.76
N ASP A 7 11.32 6.54 20.03
CA ASP A 7 10.11 6.21 20.79
C ASP A 7 9.20 7.41 21.04
N THR A 8 9.42 8.54 20.34
CA THR A 8 8.54 9.70 20.53
C THR A 8 7.30 9.64 19.65
N GLN A 9 6.20 10.17 20.18
CA GLN A 9 4.93 10.26 19.47
C GLN A 9 5.05 11.08 18.18
N GLU A 10 5.89 12.11 18.17
CA GLU A 10 6.17 12.94 17.00
C GLU A 10 6.82 12.14 15.88
N ARG A 11 7.72 11.21 16.21
CA ARG A 11 8.33 10.31 15.22
C ARG A 11 7.28 9.40 14.61
N GLN A 12 6.43 8.77 15.42
CA GLN A 12 5.36 7.91 14.94
C GLN A 12 4.37 8.67 14.05
N GLN A 13 4.01 9.90 14.42
CA GLN A 13 3.15 10.76 13.62
C GLN A 13 3.81 11.16 12.28
N ALA A 14 5.08 11.53 12.30
CA ALA A 14 5.84 11.88 11.09
C ALA A 14 5.98 10.68 10.15
N LEU A 15 6.28 9.50 10.69
CA LEU A 15 6.33 8.24 9.94
C LEU A 15 4.97 7.89 9.34
N GLY A 16 3.89 8.01 10.12
CA GLY A 16 2.53 7.79 9.63
C GLY A 16 2.17 8.71 8.45
N LYS A 17 2.58 9.98 8.51
CA LYS A 17 2.41 10.93 7.39
C LYS A 17 3.24 10.51 6.17
N LEU A 18 4.50 10.14 6.37
CA LEU A 18 5.39 9.69 5.29
C LEU A 18 4.86 8.45 4.58
N VAL A 19 4.48 7.42 5.34
CA VAL A 19 3.91 6.17 4.82
C VAL A 19 2.63 6.46 4.01
N LYS A 20 1.75 7.33 4.52
CA LYS A 20 0.55 7.76 3.77
C LYS A 20 0.89 8.41 2.43
N GLN A 21 1.93 9.25 2.37
CA GLN A 21 2.35 9.88 1.12
C GLN A 21 2.95 8.87 0.14
N ILE A 22 3.83 7.98 0.60
CA ILE A 22 4.42 6.92 -0.23
C ILE A 22 3.32 6.04 -0.83
N LEU A 23 2.33 5.66 -0.01
CA LEU A 23 1.23 4.83 -0.48
C LEU A 23 0.23 5.59 -1.35
N ARG A 24 0.21 6.93 -1.38
CA ARG A 24 -0.76 7.71 -2.17
C ARG A 24 -0.63 7.50 -3.68
N SER A 25 0.55 7.14 -4.17
CA SER A 25 0.86 6.97 -5.60
C SER A 25 0.55 5.57 -6.15
N ARG A 26 -0.13 4.69 -5.38
CA ARG A 26 -0.29 3.26 -5.70
C ARG A 26 -1.35 2.96 -6.78
N LYS A 27 -1.09 1.89 -7.53
CA LYS A 27 -2.01 1.33 -8.54
C LYS A 27 -2.99 0.30 -7.93
N ILE A 28 -2.56 -0.45 -6.92
CA ILE A 28 -3.35 -1.49 -6.23
C ILE A 28 -3.91 -0.92 -4.92
N CYS A 29 -5.11 -1.36 -4.51
CA CYS A 29 -5.80 -0.86 -3.31
C CYS A 29 -5.99 0.67 -3.37
N ARG A 30 -6.37 1.20 -4.54
CA ARG A 30 -6.81 2.59 -4.69
C ARG A 30 -8.33 2.62 -4.52
N PRO A 31 -8.88 3.28 -3.48
CA PRO A 31 -10.32 3.43 -3.37
C PRO A 31 -10.85 4.19 -4.60
N SER A 32 -11.94 3.70 -5.18
CA SER A 32 -12.75 4.46 -6.14
C SER A 32 -13.35 5.68 -5.43
N LYS A 33 -13.59 6.77 -6.17
CA LYS A 33 -14.20 7.98 -5.57
C LYS A 33 -15.54 7.59 -4.92
N GLY A 34 -15.68 7.86 -3.63
CA GLY A 34 -16.91 7.58 -2.86
C GLY A 34 -17.09 6.13 -2.41
N GLN A 35 -16.17 5.21 -2.74
CA GLN A 35 -16.22 3.82 -2.30
C GLN A 35 -14.96 3.47 -1.51
N PRO A 36 -15.07 3.28 -0.17
CA PRO A 36 -13.94 2.82 0.61
C PRO A 36 -13.54 1.41 0.16
N LEU A 37 -12.25 1.08 0.32
CA LEU A 37 -11.81 -0.30 0.14
C LEU A 37 -12.50 -1.20 1.16
N SER A 38 -12.92 -2.36 0.71
CA SER A 38 -13.51 -3.41 1.54
C SER A 38 -12.78 -4.74 1.31
N GLY A 39 -13.03 -5.69 2.21
CA GLY A 39 -12.51 -7.06 2.12
C GLY A 39 -10.99 -7.13 1.96
N ILE A 40 -10.56 -8.05 1.10
CA ILE A 40 -9.15 -8.36 0.88
C ILE A 40 -8.31 -7.14 0.47
N TYR A 41 -8.89 -6.19 -0.27
CA TYR A 41 -8.16 -4.98 -0.68
C TYR A 41 -7.84 -4.06 0.49
N ARG A 42 -8.74 -3.95 1.48
CA ARG A 42 -8.48 -3.18 2.71
C ARG A 42 -7.43 -3.90 3.54
N ASP A 43 -7.56 -5.20 3.71
CA ASP A 43 -6.66 -6.01 4.54
C ASP A 43 -5.21 -5.97 3.99
N ILE A 44 -5.06 -6.06 2.66
CA ILE A 44 -3.77 -5.89 1.99
C ILE A 44 -3.22 -4.49 2.24
N LEU A 45 -4.03 -3.44 2.11
CA LEU A 45 -3.56 -2.07 2.32
C LEU A 45 -3.05 -1.85 3.75
N GLU A 46 -3.80 -2.33 4.75
CA GLU A 46 -3.41 -2.23 6.16
C GLU A 46 -2.13 -3.02 6.45
N ALA A 47 -2.00 -4.21 5.88
CA ALA A 47 -0.79 -5.02 6.00
C ALA A 47 0.42 -4.34 5.33
N VAL A 48 0.27 -3.77 4.14
CA VAL A 48 1.32 -2.99 3.47
C VAL A 48 1.69 -1.77 4.30
N GLN A 49 0.73 -1.07 4.88
CA GLN A 49 0.99 0.08 5.73
C GLN A 49 1.84 -0.31 6.95
N LYS A 50 1.50 -1.42 7.63
CA LYS A 50 2.29 -1.95 8.76
C LYS A 50 3.70 -2.34 8.32
N GLN A 51 3.81 -3.11 7.24
CA GLN A 51 5.10 -3.58 6.71
C GLN A 51 6.00 -2.41 6.31
N LEU A 52 5.46 -1.42 5.59
CA LEU A 52 6.20 -0.25 5.15
C LEU A 52 6.62 0.63 6.34
N THR A 53 5.75 0.79 7.35
CA THR A 53 6.09 1.52 8.58
C THR A 53 7.29 0.87 9.27
N HIS A 54 7.25 -0.45 9.47
CA HIS A 54 8.34 -1.20 10.06
C HIS A 54 9.64 -1.10 9.24
N ASP A 55 9.55 -1.25 7.91
CA ASP A 55 10.71 -1.17 7.02
C ASP A 55 11.36 0.23 7.06
N ILE A 56 10.55 1.30 7.10
CA ILE A 56 11.03 2.67 7.22
C ILE A 56 11.63 2.89 8.61
N GLU A 57 10.96 2.50 9.69
CA GLU A 57 11.46 2.69 11.05
C GLU A 57 12.84 2.10 11.28
N ARG A 58 13.10 0.91 10.72
CA ARG A 58 14.38 0.21 10.83
C ARG A 58 15.50 0.90 10.04
N ASN A 59 15.17 1.56 8.93
CA ASN A 59 16.16 2.01 7.96
C ASN A 59 16.31 3.53 7.90
N ILE A 60 15.29 4.32 8.25
CA ILE A 60 15.24 5.77 8.02
C ILE A 60 16.38 6.52 8.72
N ASP A 61 16.86 6.02 9.86
CA ASP A 61 17.98 6.63 10.59
C ASP A 61 19.31 6.48 9.82
N ARG A 62 19.41 5.48 8.93
CA ARG A 62 20.58 5.25 8.07
C ARG A 62 20.58 6.11 6.82
N TYR A 63 19.44 6.69 6.46
CA TYR A 63 19.30 7.52 5.27
C TYR A 63 19.30 9.00 5.63
N SER A 64 20.06 9.78 4.88
CA SER A 64 19.96 11.23 4.92
C SER A 64 18.81 11.68 4.00
N PRO A 65 17.77 12.35 4.51
CA PRO A 65 16.56 12.70 3.75
C PRO A 65 16.83 13.48 2.45
N GLN A 66 17.94 14.22 2.41
CA GLN A 66 18.40 14.98 1.24
C GLN A 66 18.88 14.13 0.06
N PHE A 67 19.02 12.81 0.22
CA PHE A 67 19.50 11.90 -0.83
C PHE A 67 18.50 10.83 -1.26
N ILE A 68 17.31 10.76 -0.64
CA ILE A 68 16.33 9.74 -1.03
C ILE A 68 15.58 10.21 -2.27
N SER A 69 15.85 9.54 -3.39
CA SER A 69 15.19 9.78 -4.67
C SER A 69 13.75 9.27 -4.69
N GLU A 70 12.92 9.83 -5.58
CA GLU A 70 11.56 9.32 -5.84
C GLU A 70 11.54 7.82 -6.22
N ARG A 71 12.61 7.35 -6.88
CA ARG A 71 12.79 5.94 -7.25
C ARG A 71 12.95 5.04 -6.03
N GLU A 72 13.70 5.48 -5.02
CA GLU A 72 13.87 4.72 -3.78
C GLU A 72 12.56 4.62 -2.99
N TRP A 73 11.79 5.70 -2.90
CA TRP A 73 10.45 5.65 -2.30
C TRP A 73 9.52 4.66 -3.01
N THR A 74 9.60 4.63 -4.35
CA THR A 74 8.85 3.67 -5.15
C THR A 74 9.31 2.23 -4.93
N SER A 75 10.63 2.02 -4.76
CA SER A 75 11.22 0.72 -4.46
C SER A 75 10.76 0.20 -3.10
N TRP A 76 10.79 1.03 -2.05
CA TRP A 76 10.32 0.64 -0.71
C TRP A 76 8.85 0.23 -0.72
N ARG A 77 8.02 1.00 -1.43
CA ARG A 77 6.63 0.64 -1.63
C ARG A 77 6.49 -0.70 -2.34
N TYR A 78 7.20 -0.92 -3.45
CA TYR A 78 7.15 -2.19 -4.19
C TYR A 78 7.57 -3.37 -3.32
N LEU A 79 8.66 -3.23 -2.55
CA LEU A 79 9.14 -4.26 -1.63
C LEU A 79 8.13 -4.56 -0.53
N ALA A 80 7.48 -3.55 0.04
CA ALA A 80 6.43 -3.75 1.04
C ALA A 80 5.24 -4.53 0.47
N PHE A 81 4.79 -4.19 -0.75
CA PHE A 81 3.76 -4.95 -1.45
C PHE A 81 4.21 -6.39 -1.72
N LYS A 82 5.45 -6.60 -2.20
CA LYS A 82 6.00 -7.93 -2.49
C LYS A 82 6.06 -8.83 -1.25
N LYS A 83 6.35 -8.28 -0.07
CA LYS A 83 6.34 -9.02 1.21
C LYS A 83 4.93 -9.37 1.68
N VAL A 84 3.96 -8.53 1.36
CA VAL A 84 2.57 -8.66 1.82
C VAL A 84 1.74 -9.53 0.90
N ILE A 85 1.94 -9.44 -0.42
CA ILE A 85 1.22 -10.25 -1.40
C ILE A 85 1.88 -11.64 -1.46
N ASP A 86 1.41 -12.53 -0.59
CA ASP A 86 1.73 -13.95 -0.58
C ASP A 86 0.70 -14.75 -1.41
N ASN A 87 0.91 -16.06 -1.52
CA ASN A 87 0.04 -16.93 -2.32
C ASN A 87 -1.41 -16.91 -1.81
N TYR A 88 -1.59 -16.88 -0.49
CA TYR A 88 -2.91 -16.81 0.14
C TYR A 88 -3.66 -15.53 -0.27
N ARG A 89 -3.00 -14.37 -0.19
CA ARG A 89 -3.61 -13.09 -0.59
C ARG A 89 -3.84 -12.99 -2.09
N LEU A 90 -3.01 -13.63 -2.90
CA LEU A 90 -3.24 -13.74 -4.35
C LEU A 90 -4.48 -14.58 -4.66
N GLU A 91 -4.68 -15.69 -3.98
CA GLU A 91 -5.89 -16.52 -4.11
C GLU A 91 -7.14 -15.73 -3.68
N GLN A 92 -7.09 -15.02 -2.55
CA GLN A 92 -8.21 -14.18 -2.09
C GLN A 92 -8.50 -13.04 -3.07
N LEU A 93 -7.47 -12.42 -3.66
CA LEU A 93 -7.63 -11.42 -4.72
C LEU A 93 -8.29 -12.01 -5.97
N ALA A 94 -7.91 -13.23 -6.36
CA ALA A 94 -8.50 -13.92 -7.50
C ALA A 94 -9.98 -14.25 -7.25
N LEU A 95 -10.32 -14.76 -6.06
CA LEU A 95 -11.69 -15.06 -5.66
C LEU A 95 -12.56 -13.78 -5.63
N GLU A 96 -12.05 -12.70 -5.04
CA GLU A 96 -12.75 -11.41 -5.01
C GLU A 96 -12.96 -10.87 -6.43
N ALA A 97 -11.95 -10.94 -7.30
CA ALA A 97 -12.05 -10.51 -8.69
C ALA A 97 -13.04 -11.36 -9.52
N GLN A 98 -13.15 -12.67 -9.23
CA GLN A 98 -14.14 -13.56 -9.86
C GLN A 98 -15.55 -13.34 -9.32
N GLY A 99 -15.69 -13.05 -8.02
CA GLY A 99 -16.97 -12.78 -7.35
C GLY A 99 -17.56 -11.41 -7.70
N GLN A 100 -16.74 -10.46 -8.11
CA GLN A 100 -17.16 -9.20 -8.73
C GLN A 100 -17.79 -9.50 -10.10
N LYS A 101 -19.08 -9.90 -10.11
CA LYS A 101 -19.87 -9.99 -11.35
C LYS A 101 -19.66 -8.70 -12.13
N THR A 102 -19.04 -8.79 -13.29
CA THR A 102 -18.99 -7.70 -14.26
C THR A 102 -20.42 -7.43 -14.73
N HIS A 103 -21.16 -6.61 -13.97
CA HIS A 103 -22.39 -5.97 -14.45
C HIS A 103 -22.06 -4.84 -15.44
N THR A 104 -21.06 -5.05 -16.30
CA THR A 104 -20.85 -4.18 -17.44
C THR A 104 -21.79 -4.69 -18.53
N LYS A 105 -22.86 -3.93 -18.77
CA LYS A 105 -23.84 -4.17 -19.85
C LYS A 105 -23.16 -4.48 -21.21
N GLU A 106 -21.93 -4.03 -21.38
CA GLU A 106 -21.08 -4.21 -22.56
C GLU A 106 -20.75 -5.68 -22.91
N ARG A 107 -20.71 -6.64 -21.96
CA ARG A 107 -20.50 -8.06 -22.31
C ARG A 107 -21.77 -8.78 -22.78
N LEU A 108 -22.96 -8.32 -22.39
CA LEU A 108 -24.23 -8.91 -22.84
C LEU A 108 -24.44 -8.69 -24.35
N TYR A 109 -24.05 -7.51 -24.86
CA TYR A 109 -24.11 -7.21 -26.29
C TYR A 109 -23.00 -7.88 -27.13
N ALA A 110 -21.98 -8.46 -26.51
CA ALA A 110 -20.95 -9.23 -27.21
C ALA A 110 -21.27 -10.74 -27.28
N LEU A 111 -22.37 -11.17 -26.66
CA LEU A 111 -22.83 -12.56 -26.59
C LEU A 111 -24.22 -12.76 -27.21
N THR A 112 -24.82 -11.70 -27.78
CA THR A 112 -26.02 -11.76 -28.63
C THR A 112 -25.64 -11.34 -30.03
#